data_AF-A0A952L9I5-F1
#
_entry.id   AF-A0A952L9I5-F1
#
_cell.length_a   1.000
_cell.length_b   1.000
_cell.length_c   1.000
_cell.angle_alpha   90.00
_cell.angle_beta   90.00
_cell.angle_gamma   90.00
#
_symmetry.space_group_name_H-M   'P 1'
#
loop_
_entity.id
_entity.type
_entity.pdbx_description
1 polymer ?
#
loop_
_entity_poly.entity_id
_entity_poly.type
_entity_poly.pdbx_seq_one_letter_code
_entity_poly.pdbx_strand_id
1 'polypeptide(L)'
;MDTASFVEDWDALLRPEPDEDGQLPREYPVQRLSDVHGLRFEYFDEDGTWEGSSVHRFTRHCPVDQERVHSLTRNQDVPERLFESALRLFADSLVLRTTDKEREGDLRYFPPAILTFWAGFETYVRRASELLIATAKGIPTPVASFLQEREIYVALNGQIKERTRFQSVLDRYALLLSYGYGWAPDKGSKFWQRLVAAKDLRDYYTHLDITEPRAITSEEVLEFMEDVLLGMIWPSSVLKRTLMLGAFRIYELWEFLNQAHEPYTERPFFLQWTLKREYLFHCNFENVNEELFPNIEQRLARRNPSKA
;
A
#
# COMPACT_ATOMS: atom_id res chain seq x y z
N MET A 1 19.90 -18.79 -0.63
CA MET A 1 20.53 -17.81 -1.54
C MET A 1 21.65 -17.13 -0.77
N ASP A 2 22.79 -16.82 -1.40
CA ASP A 2 23.83 -16.01 -0.74
C ASP A 2 23.36 -14.55 -0.64
N THR A 3 23.62 -13.87 0.49
CA THR A 3 23.11 -12.50 0.73
C THR A 3 23.67 -11.51 -0.29
N ALA A 4 24.93 -11.64 -0.69
CA ALA A 4 25.52 -10.73 -1.67
C ALA A 4 24.88 -10.92 -3.05
N SER A 5 24.69 -12.18 -3.48
CA SER A 5 23.96 -12.50 -4.71
C SER A 5 22.52 -11.98 -4.69
N PHE A 6 21.79 -12.12 -3.57
CA PHE A 6 20.44 -11.59 -3.45
C PHE A 6 20.40 -10.06 -3.63
N VAL A 7 21.33 -9.34 -2.97
CA VAL A 7 21.39 -7.87 -3.04
C VAL A 7 21.74 -7.41 -4.45
N GLU A 8 22.67 -8.09 -5.13
CA GLU A 8 23.05 -7.80 -6.52
C GLU A 8 21.86 -7.99 -7.46
N ASP A 9 21.18 -9.14 -7.38
CA ASP A 9 20.00 -9.45 -8.19
C ASP A 9 18.85 -8.45 -7.92
N TRP A 10 18.62 -8.11 -6.64
CA TRP A 10 17.60 -7.13 -6.23
C TRP A 10 17.88 -5.73 -6.77
N ASP A 11 19.12 -5.26 -6.68
CA ASP A 11 19.50 -3.94 -7.20
C ASP A 11 19.43 -3.89 -8.73
N ALA A 12 19.78 -4.97 -9.42
CA ALA A 12 19.64 -5.09 -10.87
C ALA A 12 18.18 -4.96 -11.33
N LEU A 13 17.23 -5.60 -10.63
CA LEU A 13 15.80 -5.49 -10.94
C LEU A 13 15.23 -4.08 -10.67
N LEU A 14 15.70 -3.41 -9.62
CA LEU A 14 15.29 -2.05 -9.30
C LEU A 14 15.85 -1.00 -10.28
N ARG A 15 16.98 -1.31 -10.91
CA ARG A 15 17.69 -0.43 -11.84
C ARG A 15 18.11 -1.22 -13.08
N PRO A 16 17.13 -1.64 -13.90
CA PRO A 16 17.43 -2.42 -15.09
C PRO A 16 18.34 -1.62 -16.02
N GLU A 17 19.36 -2.28 -16.55
CA GLU A 17 20.14 -1.71 -17.63
C GLU A 17 19.26 -1.54 -18.87
N PRO A 18 19.49 -0.50 -19.69
CA PRO A 18 18.84 -0.41 -20.99
C PRO A 18 19.22 -1.61 -21.87
N ASP A 19 18.29 -2.04 -22.72
CA ASP A 19 18.54 -3.00 -23.80
C ASP A 19 19.62 -2.49 -24.75
N GLU A 20 20.12 -3.35 -25.66
CA GLU A 20 21.16 -3.02 -26.64
C GLU A 20 20.83 -1.77 -27.49
N ASP A 21 19.54 -1.49 -27.68
CA ASP A 21 19.01 -0.32 -28.42
C ASP A 21 18.89 0.95 -27.55
N GLY A 22 19.35 0.92 -26.30
CA GLY A 22 19.30 2.02 -25.33
C GLY A 22 17.91 2.30 -24.76
N GLN A 23 16.93 1.42 -25.01
CA GLN A 23 15.58 1.49 -24.45
C GLN A 23 15.54 0.75 -23.11
N LEU A 24 14.75 1.25 -22.15
CA LEU A 24 14.50 0.47 -20.93
C LEU A 24 13.66 -0.77 -21.28
N PRO A 25 13.87 -1.90 -20.58
CA PRO A 25 13.10 -3.12 -20.80
C PRO A 25 11.60 -2.84 -20.75
N ARG A 26 10.87 -3.42 -21.71
CA ARG A 26 9.42 -3.28 -21.77
C ARG A 26 8.80 -3.99 -20.59
N GLU A 27 7.87 -3.30 -19.93
CA GLU A 27 7.01 -3.92 -18.95
C GLU A 27 6.14 -5.01 -19.61
N TYR A 28 6.17 -6.22 -19.06
CA TYR A 28 5.37 -7.35 -19.52
C TYR A 28 4.81 -8.13 -18.33
N PRO A 29 3.59 -8.70 -18.43
CA PRO A 29 3.01 -9.49 -17.34
C PRO A 29 3.83 -10.75 -17.04
N VAL A 30 4.07 -11.02 -15.76
CA VAL A 30 4.79 -12.23 -15.33
C VAL A 30 3.89 -13.46 -15.47
N GLN A 31 4.48 -14.59 -15.87
CA GLN A 31 3.77 -15.83 -16.19
C GLN A 31 2.84 -16.33 -15.05
N ARG A 32 3.24 -16.11 -13.79
CA ARG A 32 2.45 -16.49 -12.61
C ARG A 32 1.04 -15.89 -12.61
N LEU A 33 0.87 -14.67 -13.12
CA LEU A 33 -0.44 -14.02 -13.20
C LEU A 33 -1.43 -14.84 -14.04
N SER A 34 -0.95 -15.48 -15.09
CA SER A 34 -1.76 -16.40 -15.90
C SER A 34 -1.89 -17.76 -15.24
N ASP A 35 -0.78 -18.37 -14.82
CA ASP A 35 -0.76 -19.75 -14.33
C ASP A 35 -1.52 -19.95 -13.02
N VAL A 36 -1.38 -19.01 -12.07
CA VAL A 36 -1.96 -19.12 -10.72
C VAL A 36 -3.30 -18.41 -10.64
N HIS A 37 -3.41 -17.22 -11.25
CA HIS A 37 -4.59 -16.38 -11.09
C HIS A 37 -5.60 -16.50 -12.24
N GLY A 38 -5.20 -17.10 -13.36
CA GLY A 38 -6.04 -17.26 -14.56
C GLY A 38 -6.25 -15.96 -15.33
N LEU A 39 -5.38 -14.97 -15.13
CA LEU A 39 -5.46 -13.68 -15.82
C LEU A 39 -4.90 -13.80 -17.25
N ARG A 40 -5.49 -13.03 -18.15
CA ARG A 40 -5.23 -13.08 -19.59
C ARG A 40 -4.67 -11.76 -20.09
N PHE A 41 -3.61 -11.83 -20.88
CA PHE A 41 -2.84 -10.65 -21.31
C PHE A 41 -2.51 -10.67 -22.80
N GLU A 42 -3.25 -11.42 -23.62
CA GLU A 42 -2.97 -11.53 -25.06
C GLU A 42 -3.04 -10.16 -25.77
N TYR A 43 -3.72 -9.19 -25.18
CA TYR A 43 -3.80 -7.81 -25.68
C TYR A 43 -2.47 -7.05 -25.70
N PHE A 44 -1.45 -7.50 -24.96
CA PHE A 44 -0.10 -6.93 -25.05
C PHE A 44 0.55 -7.17 -26.42
N ASP A 45 0.19 -8.27 -27.09
CA ASP A 45 0.76 -8.65 -28.39
C ASP A 45 -0.10 -8.19 -29.57
N GLU A 46 -1.39 -7.91 -29.34
CA GLU A 46 -2.38 -7.57 -30.39
C GLU A 46 -2.12 -6.20 -31.04
N ASP A 47 -1.76 -5.17 -30.25
CA ASP A 47 -1.74 -3.78 -30.71
C ASP A 47 -0.37 -3.36 -31.33
N GLY A 48 0.64 -4.24 -31.31
CA GLY A 48 1.99 -4.00 -31.86
C GLY A 48 2.72 -2.76 -31.31
N THR A 49 2.13 -2.10 -30.32
CA THR A 49 2.54 -0.82 -29.74
C THR A 49 2.53 -0.96 -28.23
N TRP A 50 3.62 -0.56 -27.60
CA TRP A 50 3.78 -0.70 -26.16
C TRP A 50 2.90 0.30 -25.39
N GLU A 51 2.29 -0.14 -24.29
CA GLU A 51 1.47 0.71 -23.42
C GLU A 51 2.33 1.83 -22.81
N GLY A 52 2.01 3.08 -23.13
CA GLY A 52 2.82 4.25 -22.74
C GLY A 52 3.69 4.79 -23.88
N SER A 53 3.79 4.10 -25.01
CA SER A 53 4.40 4.64 -26.22
C SER A 53 3.56 5.78 -26.82
N SER A 54 4.19 6.70 -27.55
CA SER A 54 3.54 7.86 -28.17
C SER A 54 2.44 7.49 -29.18
N VAL A 55 2.52 6.30 -29.76
CA VAL A 55 1.59 5.78 -30.77
C VAL A 55 0.47 4.93 -30.17
N HIS A 56 0.56 4.56 -28.89
CA HIS A 56 -0.42 3.70 -28.25
C HIS A 56 -1.76 4.42 -28.05
N ARG A 57 -2.87 3.72 -28.30
CA ARG A 57 -4.23 4.29 -28.33
C ARG A 57 -4.72 4.89 -27.01
N PHE A 58 -4.07 4.58 -25.88
CA PHE A 58 -4.39 5.17 -24.57
C PHE A 58 -3.38 6.24 -24.11
N THR A 59 -2.31 6.46 -24.87
CA THR A 59 -1.36 7.56 -24.63
C THR A 59 -1.91 8.85 -25.23
N ARG A 60 -1.75 9.98 -24.54
CA ARG A 60 -2.26 11.29 -24.97
C ARG A 60 -1.16 12.33 -24.89
N HIS A 61 -1.11 13.22 -25.89
CA HIS A 61 -0.30 14.43 -25.80
C HIS A 61 -1.04 15.48 -24.96
N CYS A 62 -0.39 15.98 -23.92
CA CYS A 62 -0.90 17.07 -23.11
C CYS A 62 -0.66 18.42 -23.82
N PRO A 63 -1.70 19.20 -24.14
CA PRO A 63 -1.54 20.55 -24.67
C PRO A 63 -0.81 21.49 -23.70
N VAL A 64 -0.14 22.52 -24.22
CA VAL A 64 0.71 23.43 -23.43
C VAL A 64 -0.10 24.20 -22.38
N ASP A 65 -1.37 24.51 -22.65
CA ASP A 65 -2.28 25.28 -21.81
C ASP A 65 -2.96 24.49 -20.67
N GLN A 66 -2.72 23.18 -20.57
CA GLN A 66 -3.37 22.32 -19.56
C GLN A 66 -2.58 22.26 -18.24
N GLU A 67 -2.51 23.39 -17.52
CA GLU A 67 -1.76 23.52 -16.25
C GLU A 67 -2.09 22.46 -15.19
N ARG A 68 -3.37 22.09 -15.07
CA ARG A 68 -3.81 21.05 -14.13
C ARG A 68 -3.18 19.69 -14.46
N VAL A 69 -3.17 19.30 -15.74
CA VAL A 69 -2.62 18.01 -16.18
C VAL A 69 -1.09 18.01 -16.05
N HIS A 70 -0.42 19.13 -16.35
CA HIS A 70 1.02 19.27 -16.13
C HIS A 70 1.38 19.05 -14.66
N SER A 71 0.61 19.62 -13.74
CA SER A 71 0.83 19.49 -12.30
C SER A 71 0.62 18.05 -11.80
N LEU A 72 -0.39 17.35 -12.33
CA LEU A 72 -0.63 15.94 -12.03
C LEU A 72 0.47 15.02 -12.60
N THR A 73 1.00 15.36 -13.78
CA THR A 73 2.05 14.58 -14.45
C THR A 73 3.38 14.65 -13.69
N ARG A 74 3.68 15.77 -13.03
CA ARG A 74 4.89 15.90 -12.19
C ARG A 74 4.94 14.96 -10.98
N ASN A 75 3.80 14.40 -10.58
CA ASN A 75 3.70 13.46 -9.46
C ASN A 75 3.29 12.05 -9.94
N GLN A 76 3.53 11.73 -11.22
CA GLN A 76 3.03 10.48 -11.79
C GLN A 76 3.72 9.23 -11.27
N ASP A 77 4.97 9.36 -10.84
CA ASP A 77 5.82 8.30 -10.33
C ASP A 77 5.62 8.02 -8.84
N VAL A 78 5.00 8.93 -8.08
CA VAL A 78 4.82 8.79 -6.63
C VAL A 78 4.17 7.46 -6.21
N PRO A 79 3.08 6.97 -6.86
CA PRO A 79 2.52 5.67 -6.51
C PRO A 79 3.52 4.52 -6.69
N GLU A 80 4.25 4.49 -7.82
CA GLU A 80 5.26 3.48 -8.11
C GLU A 80 6.39 3.52 -7.06
N ARG A 81 6.86 4.72 -6.71
CA ARG A 81 7.90 4.90 -5.68
C ARG A 81 7.47 4.41 -4.30
N LEU A 82 6.20 4.55 -3.95
CA LEU A 82 5.67 4.02 -2.69
C LEU A 82 5.65 2.49 -2.69
N PHE A 83 5.18 1.86 -3.78
CA PHE A 83 5.25 0.40 -3.92
C PHE A 83 6.69 -0.11 -3.87
N GLU A 84 7.60 0.48 -4.65
CA GLU A 84 9.03 0.12 -4.62
C GLU A 84 9.64 0.30 -3.23
N SER A 85 9.31 1.38 -2.52
CA SER A 85 9.82 1.64 -1.16
C SER A 85 9.36 0.58 -0.17
N ALA A 86 8.10 0.16 -0.24
CA ALA A 86 7.58 -0.91 0.60
C ALA A 86 8.22 -2.27 0.29
N LEU A 87 8.47 -2.58 -0.98
CA LEU A 87 9.20 -3.79 -1.38
C LEU A 87 10.65 -3.74 -0.91
N ARG A 88 11.31 -2.58 -0.96
CA ARG A 88 12.66 -2.39 -0.38
C ARG A 88 12.67 -2.62 1.13
N LEU A 89 11.69 -2.09 1.87
CA LEU A 89 11.56 -2.36 3.31
C LEU A 89 11.40 -3.86 3.60
N PHE A 90 10.65 -4.59 2.76
CA PHE A 90 10.55 -6.04 2.88
C PHE A 90 11.87 -6.74 2.53
N ALA A 91 12.55 -6.34 1.45
CA ALA A 91 13.86 -6.88 1.07
C ALA A 91 14.92 -6.68 2.17
N ASP A 92 14.95 -5.50 2.79
CA ASP A 92 15.83 -5.20 3.93
C ASP A 92 15.57 -6.15 5.11
N SER A 93 14.31 -6.56 5.33
CA SER A 93 13.96 -7.55 6.35
C SER A 93 14.54 -8.94 6.03
N LEU A 94 14.65 -9.30 4.75
CA LEU A 94 15.28 -10.56 4.32
C LEU A 94 16.80 -10.50 4.52
N VAL A 95 17.45 -9.41 4.12
CA VAL A 95 18.88 -9.21 4.29
C VAL A 95 19.28 -9.28 5.76
N LEU A 96 18.56 -8.58 6.65
CA LEU A 96 18.86 -8.62 8.08
C LEU A 96 18.80 -10.05 8.65
N ARG A 97 17.83 -10.87 8.21
CA ARG A 97 17.71 -12.26 8.67
C ARG A 97 18.82 -13.17 8.19
N THR A 98 19.39 -12.93 7.02
CA THR A 98 20.56 -13.75 6.63
C THR A 98 21.73 -13.61 7.61
N THR A 99 21.76 -12.54 8.41
CA THR A 99 22.73 -12.32 9.48
C THR A 99 22.30 -12.82 10.86
N ASP A 100 21.01 -13.10 11.08
CA ASP A 100 20.44 -13.46 12.39
C ASP A 100 19.68 -14.79 12.34
N LYS A 101 20.00 -15.73 13.22
CA LYS A 101 19.41 -17.10 13.15
C LYS A 101 17.99 -17.16 13.72
N GLU A 102 17.49 -16.09 14.31
CA GLU A 102 16.17 -16.05 14.93
C GLU A 102 15.06 -15.93 13.88
N ARG A 103 14.00 -16.74 14.06
CA ARG A 103 12.81 -16.74 13.18
C ARG A 103 11.69 -15.81 13.66
N GLU A 104 11.95 -15.07 14.74
CA GLU A 104 11.02 -14.16 15.38
C GLU A 104 11.76 -12.89 15.76
N GLY A 105 11.10 -11.74 15.68
CA GLY A 105 11.65 -10.49 16.19
C GLY A 105 10.59 -9.42 16.40
N ASP A 106 11.04 -8.21 16.73
CA ASP A 106 10.15 -7.09 16.99
C ASP A 106 9.50 -6.55 15.72
N LEU A 107 8.32 -5.93 15.86
CA LEU A 107 7.68 -5.15 14.79
C LEU A 107 8.61 -4.02 14.33
N ARG A 108 9.22 -4.19 13.16
CA ARG A 108 10.23 -3.28 12.62
C ARG A 108 10.02 -2.99 11.14
N TYR A 109 9.81 -4.01 10.32
CA TYR A 109 9.73 -3.87 8.86
C TYR A 109 8.31 -4.09 8.33
N PHE A 110 7.56 -5.03 8.90
CA PHE A 110 6.30 -5.48 8.34
C PHE A 110 5.18 -4.43 8.41
N PRO A 111 4.87 -3.79 9.56
CA PRO A 111 3.87 -2.72 9.57
C PRO A 111 4.22 -1.52 8.67
N PRO A 112 5.45 -0.98 8.70
CA PRO A 112 5.84 0.08 7.76
C PRO A 112 5.71 -0.33 6.29
N ALA A 113 6.08 -1.57 5.93
CA ALA A 113 5.93 -2.07 4.56
C ALA A 113 4.45 -2.12 4.14
N ILE A 114 3.56 -2.65 4.99
CA ILE A 114 2.11 -2.69 4.75
C ILE A 114 1.54 -1.29 4.53
N LEU A 115 1.81 -0.36 5.47
CA LEU A 115 1.29 1.00 5.41
C LEU A 115 1.79 1.75 4.17
N THR A 116 3.07 1.58 3.83
CA THR A 116 3.69 2.23 2.66
C THR A 116 3.16 1.66 1.35
N PHE A 117 2.97 0.33 1.25
CA PHE A 117 2.45 -0.31 0.05
C PHE A 117 0.99 0.09 -0.19
N TRP A 118 0.16 0.13 0.87
CA TRP A 118 -1.21 0.62 0.79
C TRP A 118 -1.28 2.10 0.39
N ALA A 119 -0.37 2.94 0.92
CA ALA A 119 -0.27 4.34 0.52
C ALA A 119 0.04 4.48 -0.98
N GLY A 120 0.81 3.57 -1.58
CA GLY A 120 1.00 3.47 -3.03
C GLY A 120 -0.31 3.30 -3.76
N PHE A 121 -1.16 2.36 -3.32
CA PHE A 121 -2.49 2.13 -3.88
C PHE A 121 -3.42 3.34 -3.70
N GLU A 122 -3.50 3.93 -2.51
CA GLU A 122 -4.30 5.14 -2.26
C GLU A 122 -3.86 6.31 -3.13
N THR A 123 -2.55 6.49 -3.31
CA THR A 123 -1.98 7.55 -4.14
C THR A 123 -2.27 7.31 -5.62
N TYR A 124 -2.19 6.06 -6.08
CA TYR A 124 -2.63 5.68 -7.43
C TYR A 124 -4.10 6.06 -7.65
N VAL A 125 -5.00 5.63 -6.76
CA VAL A 125 -6.44 5.92 -6.88
C VAL A 125 -6.68 7.43 -6.89
N ARG A 126 -6.00 8.19 -6.01
CA ARG A 126 -6.09 9.65 -5.94
C ARG A 126 -5.64 10.30 -7.25
N ARG A 127 -4.43 9.95 -7.73
CA ARG A 127 -3.86 10.51 -8.96
C ARG A 127 -4.72 10.19 -10.18
N ALA A 128 -5.11 8.92 -10.35
CA ALA A 128 -5.92 8.47 -11.47
C ALA A 128 -7.31 9.13 -11.46
N SER A 129 -7.89 9.34 -10.28
CA SER A 129 -9.15 10.07 -10.13
C SER A 129 -9.03 11.54 -10.53
N GLU A 130 -7.97 12.24 -10.10
CA GLU A 130 -7.74 13.62 -10.51
C GLU A 130 -7.49 13.74 -12.02
N LEU A 131 -6.76 12.79 -12.60
CA LEU A 131 -6.53 12.72 -14.04
C LEU A 131 -7.83 12.46 -14.80
N LEU A 132 -8.67 11.54 -14.31
CA LEU A 132 -10.00 11.29 -14.88
C LEU A 132 -10.82 12.57 -14.92
N ILE A 133 -10.91 13.29 -13.81
CA ILE A 133 -11.70 14.53 -13.72
C ILE A 133 -11.12 15.64 -14.61
N ALA A 134 -9.80 15.69 -14.77
CA ALA A 134 -9.15 16.69 -15.61
C ALA A 134 -9.31 16.41 -17.12
N THR A 135 -9.49 15.15 -17.53
CA THR A 135 -9.37 14.75 -18.94
C THR A 135 -10.64 14.16 -19.55
N ALA A 136 -11.52 13.54 -18.75
CA ALA A 136 -12.74 12.93 -19.25
C ALA A 136 -13.88 13.96 -19.36
N LYS A 137 -14.73 13.74 -20.37
CA LYS A 137 -15.94 14.55 -20.58
C LYS A 137 -17.09 13.98 -19.75
N GLY A 138 -17.91 14.86 -19.20
CA GLY A 138 -19.22 14.47 -18.64
C GLY A 138 -19.17 13.75 -17.29
N ILE A 139 -18.10 13.90 -16.50
CA ILE A 139 -18.08 13.39 -15.13
C ILE A 139 -19.06 14.20 -14.27
N PRO A 140 -20.08 13.59 -13.66
CA PRO A 140 -21.03 14.31 -12.82
C PRO A 140 -20.35 14.97 -11.62
N THR A 141 -20.73 16.20 -11.29
CA THR A 141 -20.15 16.95 -10.16
C THR A 141 -20.15 16.14 -8.85
N PRO A 142 -21.23 15.43 -8.45
CA PRO A 142 -21.20 14.63 -7.23
C PRO A 142 -20.13 13.54 -7.23
N VAL A 143 -19.88 12.93 -8.40
CA VAL A 143 -18.86 11.89 -8.58
C VAL A 143 -17.47 12.49 -8.50
N ALA A 144 -17.24 13.61 -9.19
CA ALA A 144 -15.97 14.33 -9.10
C ALA A 144 -15.67 14.76 -7.66
N SER A 145 -16.64 15.35 -6.96
CA SER A 145 -16.50 15.72 -5.54
C SER A 145 -16.18 14.52 -4.65
N PHE A 146 -16.84 13.38 -4.85
CA PHE A 146 -16.58 12.15 -4.09
C PHE A 146 -15.15 11.63 -4.32
N LEU A 147 -14.73 11.55 -5.59
CA LEU A 147 -13.38 11.09 -5.97
C LEU A 147 -12.28 12.01 -5.43
N GLN A 148 -12.54 13.33 -5.36
CA GLN A 148 -11.62 14.33 -4.79
C GLN A 148 -11.68 14.42 -3.26
N GLU A 149 -12.59 13.68 -2.61
CA GLU A 149 -12.86 13.78 -1.18
C GLU A 149 -13.26 15.20 -0.75
N ARG A 150 -14.01 15.89 -1.62
CA ARG A 150 -14.51 17.25 -1.40
C ARG A 150 -15.99 17.20 -1.05
N GLU A 151 -16.35 17.88 0.04
CA GLU A 151 -17.74 18.14 0.40
C GLU A 151 -18.03 19.63 0.30
N ILE A 152 -19.03 19.97 -0.50
CA ILE A 152 -19.57 21.32 -0.63
C ILE A 152 -20.71 21.46 0.37
N TYR A 153 -20.66 22.49 1.22
CA TYR A 153 -21.69 22.75 2.23
C TYR A 153 -21.99 24.24 2.36
N VAL A 154 -23.19 24.57 2.84
CA VAL A 154 -23.58 25.95 3.16
C VAL A 154 -23.19 26.23 4.60
N ALA A 155 -22.26 27.15 4.82
CA ALA A 155 -21.85 27.58 6.15
C ALA A 155 -22.95 28.42 6.82
N LEU A 156 -22.86 28.59 8.15
CA LEU A 156 -23.86 29.34 8.93
C LEU A 156 -24.06 30.79 8.49
N ASN A 157 -23.07 31.38 7.81
CA ASN A 157 -23.15 32.71 7.23
C ASN A 157 -23.74 32.74 5.81
N GLY A 158 -24.33 31.63 5.34
CA GLY A 158 -24.92 31.50 4.00
C GLY A 158 -23.90 31.32 2.87
N GLN A 159 -22.59 31.30 3.16
CA GLN A 159 -21.57 31.09 2.13
C GLN A 159 -21.42 29.61 1.78
N ILE A 160 -21.25 29.32 0.49
CA ILE A 160 -20.84 27.99 0.04
C ILE A 160 -19.36 27.82 0.37
N LYS A 161 -19.04 26.78 1.13
CA LYS A 161 -17.69 26.41 1.52
C LYS A 161 -17.40 24.97 1.13
N GLU A 162 -16.12 24.65 1.09
CA GLU A 162 -15.63 23.31 0.83
C GLU A 162 -14.83 22.82 2.03
N ARG A 163 -14.93 21.53 2.31
CA ARG A 163 -14.08 20.83 3.28
C ARG A 163 -13.70 19.46 2.74
N THR A 164 -12.62 18.92 3.29
CA THR A 164 -12.26 17.52 3.06
C THR A 164 -13.26 16.61 3.75
N ARG A 165 -13.81 15.66 3.01
CA ARG A 165 -14.61 14.56 3.53
C ARG A 165 -13.97 13.25 3.08
N PHE A 166 -13.26 12.61 4.00
CA PHE A 166 -12.58 11.34 3.74
C PHE A 166 -13.58 10.30 3.27
N GLN A 167 -13.24 9.60 2.19
CA GLN A 167 -14.03 8.51 1.62
C GLN A 167 -13.19 7.24 1.60
N SER A 168 -13.85 6.09 1.74
CA SER A 168 -13.19 4.79 1.56
C SER A 168 -12.46 4.75 0.21
N VAL A 169 -11.17 4.38 0.23
CA VAL A 169 -10.39 4.24 -1.00
C VAL A 169 -11.00 3.20 -1.94
N LEU A 170 -11.57 2.12 -1.42
CA LEU A 170 -12.20 1.08 -2.25
C LEU A 170 -13.48 1.59 -2.93
N ASP A 171 -14.26 2.44 -2.28
CA ASP A 171 -15.43 3.06 -2.91
C ASP A 171 -15.02 4.06 -3.99
N ARG A 172 -13.97 4.85 -3.74
CA ARG A 172 -13.38 5.72 -4.76
C ARG A 172 -12.81 4.92 -5.93
N TYR A 173 -12.14 3.80 -5.65
CA TYR A 173 -11.60 2.94 -6.69
C TYR A 173 -12.71 2.32 -7.54
N ALA A 174 -13.80 1.84 -6.92
CA ALA A 174 -14.96 1.34 -7.65
C ALA A 174 -15.60 2.40 -8.56
N LEU A 175 -15.69 3.66 -8.10
CA LEU A 175 -16.18 4.76 -8.92
C LEU A 175 -15.20 5.13 -10.04
N LEU A 176 -13.89 5.15 -9.76
CA LEU A 176 -12.85 5.35 -10.77
C LEU A 176 -12.97 4.30 -11.89
N LEU A 177 -13.13 3.02 -11.51
CA LEU A 177 -13.34 1.92 -12.45
C LEU A 177 -14.62 2.12 -13.30
N SER A 178 -15.72 2.46 -12.64
CA SER A 178 -17.01 2.63 -13.29
C SER A 178 -17.04 3.81 -14.26
N TYR A 179 -16.56 4.98 -13.83
CA TYR A 179 -16.63 6.21 -14.63
C TYR A 179 -15.43 6.39 -15.58
N GLY A 180 -14.26 5.90 -15.21
CA GLY A 180 -13.05 6.00 -16.04
C GLY A 180 -12.98 4.93 -17.13
N TYR A 181 -13.53 3.75 -16.86
CA TYR A 181 -13.36 2.59 -17.75
C TYR A 181 -14.67 1.96 -18.19
N GLY A 182 -15.82 2.44 -17.71
CA GLY A 182 -17.13 1.87 -18.04
C GLY A 182 -17.32 0.48 -17.45
N TRP A 183 -16.59 0.14 -16.38
CA TRP A 183 -16.59 -1.18 -15.79
C TRP A 183 -16.84 -1.12 -14.29
N ALA A 184 -17.94 -1.74 -13.86
CA ALA A 184 -18.26 -1.89 -12.46
C ALA A 184 -17.56 -3.14 -11.91
N PRO A 185 -16.72 -3.04 -10.87
CA PRO A 185 -16.08 -4.21 -10.29
C PRO A 185 -17.12 -5.13 -9.65
N ASP A 186 -17.00 -6.44 -9.91
CA ASP A 186 -17.73 -7.45 -9.15
C ASP A 186 -17.15 -7.51 -7.72
N LYS A 187 -17.87 -6.89 -6.79
CA LYS A 187 -17.49 -6.86 -5.37
C LYS A 187 -17.50 -8.26 -4.74
N GLY A 188 -18.17 -9.26 -5.32
CA GLY A 188 -18.14 -10.66 -4.87
C GLY A 188 -16.96 -11.47 -5.41
N SER A 189 -16.21 -10.94 -6.38
CA SER A 189 -15.08 -11.65 -6.98
C SER A 189 -13.95 -11.91 -5.97
N LYS A 190 -13.19 -12.99 -6.19
CA LYS A 190 -12.04 -13.34 -5.35
C LYS A 190 -11.03 -12.20 -5.21
N PHE A 191 -10.78 -11.44 -6.28
CA PHE A 191 -9.79 -10.36 -6.29
C PHE A 191 -10.26 -9.16 -5.47
N TRP A 192 -11.55 -8.80 -5.58
CA TRP A 192 -12.09 -7.72 -4.76
C TRP A 192 -12.12 -8.08 -3.28
N GLN A 193 -12.50 -9.31 -2.95
CA GLN A 193 -12.53 -9.80 -1.56
C GLN A 193 -11.13 -9.85 -0.94
N ARG A 194 -10.11 -10.27 -1.70
CA ARG A 194 -8.69 -10.19 -1.29
C ARG A 194 -8.26 -8.75 -1.02
N LEU A 195 -8.61 -7.81 -1.90
CA LEU A 195 -8.32 -6.39 -1.69
C LEU A 195 -9.03 -5.81 -0.44
N VAL A 196 -10.24 -6.28 -0.10
CA VAL A 196 -10.93 -5.92 1.15
C VAL A 196 -10.19 -6.48 2.36
N ALA A 197 -9.77 -7.75 2.33
CA ALA A 197 -9.00 -8.34 3.41
C ALA A 197 -7.65 -7.62 3.62
N ALA A 198 -6.98 -7.22 2.53
CA ALA A 198 -5.78 -6.40 2.58
C ALA A 198 -6.04 -5.05 3.27
N LYS A 199 -7.14 -4.36 2.91
CA LYS A 199 -7.56 -3.13 3.60
C LYS A 199 -7.70 -3.35 5.10
N ASP A 200 -8.36 -4.44 5.51
CA ASP A 200 -8.61 -4.71 6.92
C ASP A 200 -7.31 -4.96 7.70
N LEU A 201 -6.33 -5.64 7.09
CA LEU A 201 -4.98 -5.78 7.65
C LEU A 201 -4.28 -4.42 7.79
N ARG A 202 -4.36 -3.56 6.77
CA ARG A 202 -3.81 -2.20 6.84
C ARG A 202 -4.49 -1.38 7.93
N ASP A 203 -5.81 -1.48 8.07
CA ASP A 203 -6.58 -0.73 9.07
C ASP A 203 -6.22 -1.19 10.48
N TYR A 204 -5.95 -2.48 10.69
CA TYR A 204 -5.37 -2.96 11.95
C TYR A 204 -4.08 -2.20 12.28
N TYR A 205 -3.12 -2.09 11.37
CA TYR A 205 -1.86 -1.37 11.67
C TYR A 205 -1.98 0.15 11.69
N THR A 206 -3.05 0.71 11.13
CA THR A 206 -3.35 2.15 11.19
C THR A 206 -4.05 2.54 12.49
N HIS A 207 -4.93 1.67 12.99
CA HIS A 207 -5.79 1.90 14.15
C HIS A 207 -5.54 0.87 15.25
N LEU A 208 -4.27 0.45 15.40
CA LEU A 208 -3.80 -0.66 16.24
C LEU A 208 -4.73 -0.96 17.41
N ASP A 209 -5.27 -2.18 17.45
CA ASP A 209 -5.92 -2.67 18.65
C ASP A 209 -4.84 -2.95 19.70
N ILE A 210 -4.62 -1.97 20.58
CA ILE A 210 -3.61 -2.04 21.63
C ILE A 210 -3.96 -3.13 22.66
N THR A 211 -5.23 -3.57 22.72
CA THR A 211 -5.68 -4.63 23.64
C THR A 211 -5.53 -6.03 23.06
N GLU A 212 -5.48 -6.15 21.73
CA GLU A 212 -5.27 -7.41 21.00
C GLU A 212 -4.00 -7.34 20.13
N PRO A 213 -2.80 -7.39 20.75
CA PRO A 213 -1.56 -7.39 20.02
C PRO A 213 -1.43 -8.64 19.14
N ARG A 214 -1.07 -8.45 17.86
CA ARG A 214 -0.96 -9.51 16.85
C ARG A 214 0.48 -9.63 16.34
N ALA A 215 0.92 -10.87 16.16
CA ALA A 215 2.11 -11.20 15.38
C ALA A 215 1.79 -11.30 13.89
N ILE A 216 2.75 -11.02 13.02
CA ILE A 216 2.59 -11.06 11.57
C ILE A 216 3.77 -11.72 10.89
N THR A 217 3.47 -12.58 9.94
CA THR A 217 4.44 -13.38 9.19
C THR A 217 4.88 -12.70 7.89
N SER A 218 6.04 -13.09 7.35
CA SER A 218 6.48 -12.69 6.00
C SER A 218 5.48 -13.08 4.93
N GLU A 219 4.86 -14.26 5.07
CA GLU A 219 3.85 -14.77 4.15
C GLU A 219 2.61 -13.86 4.13
N GLU A 220 2.07 -13.49 5.30
CA GLU A 220 0.93 -12.56 5.40
C GLU A 220 1.24 -11.19 4.78
N VAL A 221 2.49 -10.70 4.87
CA VAL A 221 2.90 -9.43 4.24
C VAL A 221 2.99 -9.57 2.72
N LEU A 222 3.56 -10.67 2.21
CA LEU A 222 3.64 -10.93 0.78
C LEU A 222 2.26 -11.16 0.16
N GLU A 223 1.38 -11.90 0.84
CA GLU A 223 -0.02 -12.07 0.44
C GLU A 223 -0.74 -10.72 0.38
N PHE A 224 -0.56 -9.88 1.41
CA PHE A 224 -1.12 -8.52 1.41
C PHE A 224 -0.63 -7.70 0.21
N MET A 225 0.67 -7.73 -0.10
CA MET A 225 1.22 -7.02 -1.26
C MET A 225 0.65 -7.56 -2.58
N GLU A 226 0.55 -8.90 -2.71
CA GLU A 226 -0.04 -9.54 -3.88
C GLU A 226 -1.51 -9.14 -4.05
N ASP A 227 -2.29 -9.14 -2.98
CA ASP A 227 -3.71 -8.78 -2.96
C ASP A 227 -3.95 -7.37 -3.49
N VAL A 228 -3.11 -6.42 -3.06
CA VAL A 228 -3.16 -5.03 -3.52
C VAL A 228 -2.78 -4.93 -5.00
N LEU A 229 -1.73 -5.63 -5.45
CA LEU A 229 -1.32 -5.64 -6.86
C LEU A 229 -2.39 -6.27 -7.77
N LEU A 230 -2.94 -7.42 -7.37
CA LEU A 230 -4.02 -8.08 -8.08
C LEU A 230 -5.27 -7.20 -8.15
N GLY A 231 -5.53 -6.40 -7.12
CA GLY A 231 -6.58 -5.39 -7.13
C GLY A 231 -6.47 -4.41 -8.30
N MET A 232 -5.27 -4.12 -8.79
CA MET A 232 -5.00 -3.25 -9.95
C MET A 232 -4.82 -4.02 -11.27
N ILE A 233 -4.18 -5.19 -11.22
CA ILE A 233 -3.84 -6.00 -12.39
C ILE A 233 -5.06 -6.75 -12.93
N TRP A 234 -5.94 -7.27 -12.07
CA TRP A 234 -7.13 -7.98 -12.52
C TRP A 234 -8.04 -7.10 -13.39
N PRO A 235 -8.39 -5.86 -12.99
CA PRO A 235 -9.12 -4.93 -13.86
C PRO A 235 -8.39 -4.67 -15.18
N SER A 236 -7.05 -4.56 -15.16
CA SER A 236 -6.25 -4.36 -16.38
C SER A 236 -6.43 -5.51 -17.38
N SER A 237 -6.40 -6.75 -16.87
CA SER A 237 -6.65 -7.97 -17.67
C SER A 237 -8.06 -7.99 -18.26
N VAL A 238 -9.09 -7.70 -17.45
CA VAL A 238 -10.49 -7.69 -17.90
C VAL A 238 -10.75 -6.60 -18.96
N LEU A 239 -10.18 -5.41 -18.74
CA LEU A 239 -10.34 -4.24 -19.60
C LEU A 239 -9.43 -4.23 -20.82
N LYS A 240 -8.50 -5.20 -20.90
CA LYS A 240 -7.47 -5.31 -21.94
C LYS A 240 -6.67 -4.01 -22.12
N ARG A 241 -6.24 -3.44 -20.99
CA ARG A 241 -5.40 -2.23 -20.94
C ARG A 241 -4.75 -2.07 -19.57
N THR A 242 -3.57 -1.49 -19.50
CA THR A 242 -2.85 -1.27 -18.25
C THR A 242 -3.43 -0.07 -17.50
N LEU A 243 -3.93 -0.28 -16.29
CA LEU A 243 -4.54 0.78 -15.49
C LEU A 243 -3.53 1.66 -14.77
N MET A 244 -2.37 1.11 -14.43
CA MET A 244 -1.22 1.79 -13.86
C MET A 244 0.03 1.27 -14.56
N LEU A 245 0.72 2.15 -15.31
CA LEU A 245 2.03 1.84 -15.86
C LEU A 245 2.99 1.51 -14.70
N GLY A 246 3.81 0.49 -14.85
CA GLY A 246 4.72 -0.04 -13.83
C GLY A 246 4.13 -1.11 -12.92
N ALA A 247 2.82 -1.40 -12.97
CA ALA A 247 2.20 -2.39 -12.09
C ALA A 247 2.72 -3.83 -12.27
N PHE A 248 3.02 -4.26 -13.49
CA PHE A 248 3.60 -5.57 -13.78
C PHE A 248 5.08 -5.63 -13.39
N ARG A 249 5.82 -4.53 -13.56
CA ARG A 249 7.19 -4.42 -13.03
C ARG A 249 7.21 -4.54 -11.50
N ILE A 250 6.30 -3.87 -10.80
CA ILE A 250 6.17 -4.00 -9.35
C ILE A 250 5.79 -5.44 -8.97
N TYR A 251 4.95 -6.10 -9.77
CA TYR A 251 4.61 -7.51 -9.56
C TYR A 251 5.81 -8.45 -9.76
N GLU A 252 6.68 -8.18 -10.73
CA GLU A 252 7.94 -8.92 -10.93
C GLU A 252 8.87 -8.77 -9.71
N LEU A 253 9.04 -7.54 -9.19
CA LEU A 253 9.79 -7.30 -7.96
C LEU A 253 9.20 -8.07 -6.77
N TRP A 254 7.88 -8.06 -6.63
CA TRP A 254 7.18 -8.83 -5.60
C TRP A 254 7.40 -10.34 -5.78
N GLU A 255 7.32 -10.85 -7.01
CA GLU A 255 7.50 -12.28 -7.28
C GLU A 255 8.92 -12.73 -6.94
N PHE A 256 9.94 -11.94 -7.28
CA PHE A 256 11.32 -12.19 -6.88
C PHE A 256 11.45 -12.30 -5.35
N LEU A 257 10.89 -11.34 -4.61
CA LEU A 257 10.90 -11.39 -3.14
C LEU A 257 10.11 -12.59 -2.60
N ASN A 258 8.99 -12.93 -3.21
CA ASN A 258 8.17 -14.09 -2.85
C ASN A 258 8.89 -15.41 -3.11
N GLN A 259 9.74 -15.51 -4.14
CA GLN A 259 10.57 -16.69 -4.38
C GLN A 259 11.77 -16.76 -3.42
N ALA A 260 12.32 -15.62 -3.01
CA ALA A 260 13.48 -15.52 -2.14
C ALA A 260 13.15 -15.59 -0.64
N HIS A 261 11.89 -15.37 -0.23
CA HIS A 261 11.55 -15.24 1.18
C HIS A 261 11.72 -16.53 1.97
N GLU A 262 12.03 -16.37 3.26
CA GLU A 262 11.93 -17.42 4.26
C GLU A 262 10.87 -17.07 5.31
N PRO A 263 10.18 -18.07 5.90
CA PRO A 263 9.20 -17.83 6.96
C PRO A 263 9.83 -17.16 8.18
N TYR A 264 9.20 -16.07 8.63
CA TYR A 264 9.58 -15.32 9.83
C TYR A 264 8.39 -14.54 10.34
N THR A 265 8.42 -14.24 11.63
CA THR A 265 7.35 -13.52 12.31
C THR A 265 7.87 -12.27 13.03
N GLU A 266 7.28 -11.12 12.74
CA GLU A 266 7.42 -9.94 13.61
C GLU A 266 6.28 -9.91 14.62
N ARG A 267 6.56 -9.53 15.87
CA ARG A 267 5.55 -9.42 16.93
C ARG A 267 5.83 -8.26 17.87
N PRO A 268 4.81 -7.73 18.57
CA PRO A 268 5.04 -6.83 19.68
C PRO A 268 5.99 -7.46 20.69
N PHE A 269 7.00 -6.71 21.13
CA PHE A 269 8.02 -7.17 22.07
C PHE A 269 7.43 -7.86 23.32
N PHE A 270 6.30 -7.35 23.82
CA PHE A 270 5.64 -7.85 25.02
C PHE A 270 4.62 -8.98 24.78
N LEU A 271 4.37 -9.41 23.53
CA LEU A 271 3.27 -10.34 23.21
C LEU A 271 3.34 -11.67 23.98
N GLN A 272 4.53 -12.13 24.32
CA GLN A 272 4.75 -13.38 25.06
C GLN A 272 5.35 -13.16 26.46
N TRP A 273 5.53 -11.90 26.88
CA TRP A 273 6.00 -11.62 28.22
C TRP A 273 4.94 -12.00 29.24
N THR A 274 5.33 -12.85 30.20
CA THR A 274 4.44 -13.23 31.29
C THR A 274 4.37 -12.06 32.30
N LEU A 275 3.53 -11.07 32.01
CA LEU A 275 3.27 -9.90 32.86
C LEU A 275 2.48 -10.25 34.14
N LYS A 276 2.59 -11.48 34.64
CA LYS A 276 1.98 -11.95 35.90
C LYS A 276 2.81 -11.56 37.13
N ARG A 277 3.78 -10.67 36.98
CA ARG A 277 4.61 -10.11 38.04
C ARG A 277 4.45 -8.59 38.06
N GLU A 278 4.89 -7.95 39.13
CA GLU A 278 4.95 -6.50 39.17
C GLU A 278 5.93 -5.98 38.11
N TYR A 279 5.48 -5.00 37.31
CA TYR A 279 6.30 -4.32 36.30
C TYR A 279 6.01 -2.81 36.34
N LEU A 280 6.96 -2.03 35.81
CA LEU A 280 6.79 -0.59 35.67
C LEU A 280 6.15 -0.31 34.31
N PHE A 281 5.16 0.59 34.29
CA PHE A 281 4.61 1.15 33.07
C PHE A 281 4.57 2.66 33.18
N HIS A 282 4.72 3.34 32.05
CA HIS A 282 4.60 4.79 32.01
C HIS A 282 3.12 5.19 32.07
N CYS A 283 2.76 6.05 33.03
CA CYS A 283 1.40 6.54 33.23
C CYS A 283 1.48 8.06 33.39
N ASN A 284 1.17 8.81 32.34
CA ASN A 284 1.29 10.27 32.29
C ASN A 284 0.00 11.01 32.67
N PHE A 285 -0.84 10.39 33.49
CA PHE A 285 -2.10 10.97 33.94
C PHE A 285 -1.97 11.56 35.35
N GLU A 286 -2.70 12.63 35.65
CA GLU A 286 -2.62 13.30 36.96
C GLU A 286 -3.49 12.64 38.03
N ASN A 287 -4.58 11.97 37.64
CA ASN A 287 -5.55 11.36 38.55
C ASN A 287 -5.42 9.82 38.59
N VAL A 288 -4.20 9.32 38.78
CA VAL A 288 -3.95 7.87 38.88
C VAL A 288 -4.53 7.33 40.19
N ASN A 289 -5.13 6.14 40.16
CA ASN A 289 -5.48 5.44 41.39
C ASN A 289 -4.21 4.97 42.10
N GLU A 290 -3.65 5.83 42.94
CA GLU A 290 -2.38 5.58 43.64
C GLU A 290 -2.47 4.41 44.61
N GLU A 291 -3.66 4.06 45.09
CA GLU A 291 -3.87 2.88 45.94
C GLU A 291 -3.54 1.60 45.17
N LEU A 292 -4.09 1.46 43.95
CA LEU A 292 -3.88 0.31 43.08
C LEU A 292 -2.55 0.34 42.32
N PHE A 293 -2.10 1.53 41.89
CA PHE A 293 -0.91 1.72 41.05
C PHE A 293 0.09 2.70 41.68
N PRO A 294 0.64 2.39 42.89
CA PRO A 294 1.55 3.31 43.56
C PRO A 294 2.90 3.37 42.84
N ASN A 295 3.50 4.56 42.82
CA ASN A 295 4.91 4.71 42.45
C ASN A 295 5.85 4.21 43.56
N ILE A 296 7.16 4.20 43.30
CA ILE A 296 8.14 3.65 44.25
C ILE A 296 8.17 4.41 45.59
N GLU A 297 8.01 5.74 45.57
CA GLU A 297 8.02 6.58 46.77
C GLU A 297 6.78 6.31 47.63
N GLN A 298 5.60 6.25 47.01
CA GLN A 298 4.34 5.92 47.66
C GLN A 298 4.37 4.52 48.28
N ARG A 299 4.98 3.54 47.59
CA ARG A 299 5.19 2.18 48.16
C ARG A 299 6.10 2.19 49.38
N LEU A 300 7.19 2.96 49.34
CA LEU A 300 8.14 3.07 50.45
C LEU A 300 7.51 3.76 51.67
N ALA A 301 6.75 4.83 51.46
CA ALA A 301 6.00 5.53 52.51
C ALA A 301 5.02 4.60 53.23
N ARG A 302 4.30 3.73 52.49
CA ARG A 302 3.38 2.73 53.06
C ARG A 302 4.08 1.68 53.91
N ARG A 303 5.34 1.34 53.61
CA ARG A 303 6.11 0.31 54.34
C ARG A 303 6.72 0.83 55.64
N ASN A 304 7.00 2.14 55.74
CA ASN A 304 7.61 2.77 56.92
C ASN A 304 6.75 3.95 57.43
N PRO A 305 5.61 3.68 58.08
CA PRO A 305 4.70 4.72 58.55
C PRO A 305 5.27 5.62 59.67
N SER A 306 6.46 5.30 60.22
CA SER A 306 7.10 6.04 61.31
C SER A 306 8.04 7.18 60.86
N LYS A 307 8.10 7.49 59.57
CA LYS A 307 8.88 8.61 59.01
C LYS A 307 8.09 9.49 58.02
N ALA A 308 6.76 9.43 58.04
CA ALA A 308 5.89 10.34 57.32
C ALA A 308 5.46 11.50 58.23
#